data_AF-A0A1X3CXR0-F1
#
_entry.id   AF-A0A1X3CXR0-F1
#
_cell.length_a   1.000
_cell.length_b   1.000
_cell.length_c   1.000
_cell.angle_alpha   90.00
_cell.angle_beta   90.00
_cell.angle_gamma   90.00
#
_symmetry.space_group_name_H-M   'P 1'
#
loop_
_entity.id
_entity.type
_entity.pdbx_description
1 polymer ?
#
loop_
_entity_poly.entity_id
_entity_poly.type
_entity_poly.pdbx_seq_one_letter_code
_entity_poly.pdbx_strand_id
1 'polypeptide(L)'
;MSRLVFINLFGFKMTEKTPSESHSPNTGIAQWDKKSNQVKKRISVADYMKSVIAFSIFGLGLWVYYFNVLNISLYLRYALLVLSGLVAVVMILSWCQYGRGFLSYIKDSYVEFKKVVWPTRAESTKITIRVIIFALILSAFIYTVDSLITIVFNAVLLRG
;
A
#
# COMPACT_ATOMS: atom_id res chain seq x y z
N MET A 1 28.40 -53.81 10.51
CA MET A 1 27.64 -53.65 11.77
C MET A 1 27.78 -52.24 12.39
N SER A 2 28.06 -51.17 11.61
CA SER A 2 28.51 -49.88 12.20
C SER A 2 27.87 -48.61 11.62
N ARG A 3 26.59 -48.66 11.19
CA ARG A 3 25.83 -47.46 10.78
C ARG A 3 24.51 -47.23 11.53
N LEU A 4 24.03 -48.22 12.30
CA LEU A 4 22.74 -48.13 13.00
C LEU A 4 22.85 -47.65 14.46
N VAL A 5 24.05 -47.65 15.06
CA VAL A 5 24.24 -47.22 16.46
C VAL A 5 24.23 -45.69 16.59
N PHE A 6 24.65 -44.95 15.56
CA PHE A 6 24.77 -43.48 15.62
C PHE A 6 23.40 -42.77 15.66
N ILE A 7 22.33 -43.41 15.18
CA ILE A 7 20.98 -42.84 15.14
C ILE A 7 20.26 -42.94 16.49
N ASN A 8 20.65 -43.87 17.37
CA ASN A 8 19.98 -44.09 18.66
C ASN A 8 20.52 -43.22 19.81
N LEU A 9 21.59 -42.44 19.59
CA LEU A 9 22.26 -41.66 20.66
C LEU A 9 21.65 -40.27 20.85
N PHE A 10 20.94 -39.75 19.86
CA PHE A 10 20.09 -38.56 19.99
C PHE A 10 18.65 -39.06 20.07
N GLY A 11 18.05 -39.05 21.26
CA GLY A 11 16.67 -39.45 21.53
C GLY A 11 15.62 -38.54 20.87
N PHE A 12 15.70 -38.37 19.55
CA PHE A 12 14.84 -37.57 18.73
C PHE A 12 13.92 -38.51 17.95
N LYS A 13 12.84 -38.91 18.61
CA LYS A 13 11.73 -39.65 18.00
C LYS A 13 11.00 -38.72 17.03
N MET A 14 11.48 -38.62 15.80
CA MET A 14 10.69 -38.07 14.70
C MET A 14 9.45 -38.95 14.55
N THR A 15 8.33 -38.54 15.15
CA THR A 15 7.04 -39.00 14.67
C THR A 15 6.84 -38.34 13.32
N GLU A 16 7.42 -38.95 12.30
CA GLU A 16 7.11 -38.68 10.92
C GLU A 16 5.65 -39.09 10.73
N LYS A 17 4.74 -38.14 10.93
CA LYS A 17 3.41 -38.26 10.35
C LYS A 17 3.59 -38.02 8.86
N THR A 18 3.99 -39.07 8.16
CA THR A 18 3.83 -39.14 6.71
C THR A 18 2.39 -38.73 6.40
N PRO A 19 2.14 -37.71 5.57
CA PRO A 19 0.82 -37.47 5.02
C PRO A 19 0.56 -38.54 3.95
N SER A 20 0.53 -39.80 4.35
CA SER A 20 0.34 -40.96 3.47
C SER A 20 -1.13 -41.33 3.30
N GLU A 21 -2.07 -40.42 3.61
CA GLU A 21 -3.50 -40.70 3.44
C GLU A 21 -4.24 -39.51 2.80
N SER A 22 -4.83 -39.78 1.63
CA SER A 22 -5.90 -39.03 0.92
C SER A 22 -5.58 -38.08 -0.25
N HIS A 23 -4.40 -38.11 -0.85
CA HIS A 23 -4.24 -37.52 -2.19
C HIS A 23 -4.75 -38.45 -3.29
N SER A 24 -6.08 -38.59 -3.38
CA SER A 24 -6.72 -38.84 -4.67
C SER A 24 -6.51 -37.57 -5.51
N PRO A 25 -5.90 -37.65 -6.71
CA PRO A 25 -5.67 -36.47 -7.54
C PRO A 25 -6.99 -35.78 -7.95
N ASN A 26 -8.13 -36.46 -7.80
CA ASN A 26 -9.46 -35.96 -8.14
C ASN A 26 -10.12 -35.12 -7.02
N THR A 27 -9.86 -35.42 -5.74
CA THR A 27 -10.60 -34.78 -4.62
C THR A 27 -10.13 -33.36 -4.39
N GLY A 28 -8.82 -33.12 -4.58
CA GLY A 28 -8.20 -31.80 -4.56
C GLY A 28 -8.78 -30.88 -5.64
N ILE A 29 -8.86 -31.35 -6.88
CA ILE A 29 -9.30 -30.51 -8.01
C ILE A 29 -10.78 -30.11 -7.84
N ALA A 30 -11.63 -31.03 -7.37
CA ALA A 30 -13.04 -30.75 -7.10
C ALA A 30 -13.27 -29.73 -5.97
N GLN A 31 -12.44 -29.73 -4.92
CA GLN A 31 -12.54 -28.72 -3.85
C GLN A 31 -12.05 -27.34 -4.30
N TRP A 32 -11.00 -27.26 -5.12
CA TRP A 32 -10.49 -26.00 -5.65
C TRP A 32 -11.48 -25.36 -6.62
N ASP A 33 -12.10 -26.18 -7.48
CA ASP A 33 -13.13 -25.73 -8.42
C ASP A 33 -14.40 -25.22 -7.70
N LYS A 34 -14.87 -25.91 -6.66
CA LYS A 34 -15.97 -25.38 -5.83
C LYS A 34 -15.58 -24.07 -5.13
N LYS A 35 -14.37 -23.98 -4.57
CA LYS A 35 -13.92 -22.79 -3.84
C LYS A 35 -13.76 -21.58 -4.78
N SER A 36 -13.18 -21.77 -5.96
CA SER A 36 -13.03 -20.71 -6.97
C SER A 36 -14.38 -20.26 -7.53
N ASN A 37 -15.31 -21.19 -7.78
CA ASN A 37 -16.67 -20.89 -8.23
C ASN A 37 -17.48 -20.16 -7.14
N GLN A 38 -17.29 -20.51 -5.87
CA GLN A 38 -17.88 -19.78 -4.75
C GLN A 38 -17.29 -18.37 -4.62
N VAL A 39 -15.97 -18.19 -4.77
CA VAL A 39 -15.32 -16.86 -4.78
C VAL A 39 -15.81 -16.02 -5.97
N LYS A 40 -15.94 -16.61 -7.16
CA LYS A 40 -16.50 -15.95 -8.35
C LYS A 40 -17.97 -15.58 -8.18
N LYS A 41 -18.74 -16.38 -7.43
CA LYS A 41 -20.15 -16.09 -7.06
C LYS A 41 -20.28 -15.04 -5.95
N ARG A 42 -19.24 -14.86 -5.10
CA ARG A 42 -19.20 -13.90 -3.98
C ARG A 42 -18.77 -12.50 -4.41
N ILE A 43 -17.96 -12.37 -5.46
CA ILE A 43 -17.84 -11.10 -6.19
C ILE A 43 -19.14 -10.94 -6.98
N SER A 44 -20.18 -10.47 -6.28
CA SER A 44 -21.45 -10.23 -6.90
C SER A 44 -21.23 -9.26 -8.05
N VAL A 45 -21.53 -9.66 -9.28
CA VAL A 45 -21.52 -8.78 -10.45
C VAL A 45 -22.38 -7.54 -10.20
N ALA A 46 -23.38 -7.65 -9.32
CA ALA A 46 -24.16 -6.52 -8.84
C ALA A 46 -23.33 -5.51 -8.03
N ASP A 47 -22.31 -5.94 -7.28
CA ASP A 47 -21.42 -5.05 -6.52
C ASP A 47 -20.43 -4.35 -7.44
N TYR A 48 -19.95 -5.03 -8.49
CA TYR A 48 -19.15 -4.41 -9.54
C TYR A 48 -19.97 -3.39 -10.35
N MET A 49 -21.19 -3.75 -10.77
CA MET A 49 -22.09 -2.83 -11.47
C MET A 49 -22.44 -1.60 -10.63
N LYS A 50 -22.67 -1.77 -9.31
CA LYS A 50 -22.89 -0.64 -8.40
C LYS A 50 -21.68 0.29 -8.33
N SER A 51 -20.46 -0.25 -8.34
CA SER A 51 -19.24 0.58 -8.34
C SER A 51 -19.05 1.39 -9.63
N VAL A 52 -19.37 0.79 -10.78
CA VAL A 52 -19.33 1.49 -12.09
C VAL A 52 -20.37 2.60 -12.14
N ILE A 53 -21.57 2.37 -11.62
CA ILE A 53 -22.63 3.39 -11.53
C ILE A 53 -22.19 4.56 -10.64
N ALA A 54 -21.56 4.30 -9.50
CA ALA A 54 -21.06 5.35 -8.60
C ALA A 54 -19.96 6.21 -9.26
N PHE A 55 -19.01 5.58 -9.96
CA PHE A 55 -17.97 6.30 -10.70
C PHE A 55 -18.54 7.12 -11.86
N SER A 56 -19.56 6.60 -12.53
CA SER A 56 -20.26 7.32 -13.61
C SER A 56 -20.97 8.56 -13.08
N ILE A 57 -21.63 8.48 -11.91
CA ILE A 57 -22.30 9.65 -11.29
C ILE A 57 -21.28 10.71 -10.87
N PHE A 58 -20.13 10.30 -10.31
CA PHE A 58 -19.06 11.21 -9.95
C PHE A 58 -18.42 11.88 -11.18
N GLY A 59 -18.15 11.09 -12.22
CA GLY A 59 -17.64 11.59 -13.50
C GLY A 59 -18.59 12.58 -14.17
N LEU A 60 -19.91 12.31 -14.11
CA LEU A 60 -20.94 13.24 -14.59
C LEU A 60 -20.99 14.52 -13.76
N GLY A 61 -20.83 14.43 -12.43
CA GLY A 61 -20.73 15.60 -11.55
C GLY A 61 -19.54 16.50 -11.90
N LEU A 62 -18.38 15.91 -12.17
CA LEU A 62 -17.19 16.63 -12.66
C LEU A 62 -17.38 17.21 -14.07
N TRP A 63 -18.04 16.46 -14.96
CA TRP A 63 -18.32 16.90 -16.33
C TRP A 63 -19.27 18.12 -16.34
N VAL A 64 -20.33 18.10 -15.53
CA VAL A 64 -21.24 19.23 -15.34
C VAL A 64 -20.50 20.45 -14.77
N TYR A 65 -19.56 20.24 -13.84
CA TYR A 65 -18.71 21.31 -13.32
C TYR A 65 -17.81 21.91 -14.41
N TYR A 66 -17.20 21.10 -15.27
CA TYR A 66 -16.25 21.56 -16.27
C TYR A 66 -16.92 22.26 -17.46
N PHE A 67 -18.05 21.74 -17.95
CA PHE A 67 -18.72 22.27 -19.15
C PHE A 67 -19.55 23.55 -18.89
N ASN A 68 -19.54 24.07 -17.65
CA ASN A 68 -20.09 25.38 -17.28
C ASN A 68 -21.57 25.60 -17.71
N VAL A 69 -22.36 24.51 -17.73
CA VAL A 69 -23.72 24.46 -18.29
C VAL A 69 -24.70 25.43 -17.60
N LEU A 70 -24.45 25.84 -16.35
CA LEU A 70 -25.47 26.49 -15.53
C LEU A 70 -25.30 28.02 -15.32
N ASN A 71 -24.23 28.68 -15.78
CA ASN A 71 -24.01 30.15 -15.60
C ASN A 71 -24.32 30.69 -14.17
N ILE A 72 -24.04 29.90 -13.13
CA ILE A 72 -24.33 30.25 -11.72
C ILE A 72 -23.14 30.98 -11.08
N SER A 73 -23.40 31.83 -10.08
CA SER A 73 -22.40 32.50 -9.24
C SER A 73 -21.33 31.53 -8.69
N LEU A 74 -20.07 32.00 -8.66
CA LEU A 74 -18.86 31.21 -8.29
C LEU A 74 -19.03 30.43 -6.97
N TYR A 75 -19.70 31.01 -5.98
CA TYR A 75 -19.90 30.40 -4.66
C TYR A 75 -20.78 29.14 -4.70
N LEU A 76 -21.87 29.16 -5.47
CA LEU A 76 -22.74 27.98 -5.62
C LEU A 76 -22.04 26.85 -6.38
N ARG A 77 -21.10 27.19 -7.27
CA ARG A 77 -20.33 26.22 -8.06
C ARG A 77 -19.37 25.40 -7.21
N TYR A 78 -18.65 26.04 -6.30
CA TYR A 78 -17.80 25.34 -5.32
C TYR A 78 -18.62 24.53 -4.33
N ALA A 79 -19.75 25.08 -3.85
CA ALA A 79 -20.63 24.37 -2.93
C ALA A 79 -21.20 23.07 -3.56
N LEU A 80 -21.62 23.11 -4.83
CA LEU A 80 -22.11 21.93 -5.56
C LEU A 80 -21.01 20.89 -5.81
N LEU A 81 -19.78 21.30 -6.11
CA LEU A 81 -18.66 20.38 -6.29
C LEU A 81 -18.27 19.70 -4.97
N VAL A 82 -18.19 20.46 -3.88
CA VAL A 82 -17.89 19.92 -2.56
C VAL A 82 -19.01 18.99 -2.10
N LEU A 83 -20.28 19.34 -2.33
CA LEU A 83 -21.41 18.49 -1.98
C LEU A 83 -21.45 17.20 -2.82
N SER A 84 -21.22 17.30 -4.13
CA SER A 84 -21.09 16.13 -5.02
C SER A 84 -19.94 15.22 -4.62
N GLY A 85 -18.77 15.81 -4.29
CA GLY A 85 -17.61 15.07 -3.80
C GLY A 85 -17.87 14.38 -2.46
N LEU A 86 -18.52 15.07 -1.52
CA LEU A 86 -18.85 14.53 -0.21
C LEU A 86 -19.88 13.40 -0.32
N VAL A 87 -20.90 13.55 -1.16
CA VAL A 87 -21.87 12.49 -1.45
C VAL A 87 -21.21 11.29 -2.12
N ALA A 88 -20.31 11.51 -3.09
CA ALA A 88 -19.59 10.42 -3.75
C ALA A 88 -18.68 9.66 -2.76
N VAL A 89 -17.96 10.38 -1.90
CA VAL A 89 -17.12 9.79 -0.84
C VAL A 89 -17.97 8.97 0.13
N VAL A 90 -19.09 9.53 0.62
CA VAL A 90 -19.98 8.83 1.53
C VAL A 90 -20.61 7.60 0.87
N MET A 91 -21.03 7.68 -0.40
CA MET A 91 -21.55 6.53 -1.15
C MET A 91 -20.48 5.46 -1.35
N ILE A 92 -19.26 5.83 -1.72
CA ILE A 92 -18.15 4.87 -1.90
C ILE A 92 -17.81 4.18 -0.58
N LEU A 93 -17.77 4.91 0.53
CA LEU A 93 -17.49 4.36 1.86
C LEU A 93 -18.62 3.45 2.37
N SER A 94 -19.88 3.74 2.05
CA SER A 94 -21.04 2.96 2.49
C SER A 94 -21.37 1.76 1.59
N TRP A 95 -21.04 1.80 0.29
CA TRP A 95 -21.26 0.69 -0.65
C TRP A 95 -20.12 -0.31 -0.74
N CYS A 96 -18.94 0.01 -0.21
CA CYS A 96 -17.84 -0.93 -0.14
C CYS A 96 -18.18 -2.04 0.88
N GLN A 97 -18.87 -3.10 0.47
CA GLN A 97 -18.97 -4.37 1.20
C GLN A 97 -17.58 -5.04 1.34
N TYR A 98 -16.61 -4.62 0.51
CA TYR A 98 -15.17 -4.82 0.74
C TYR A 98 -14.66 -4.12 1.99
N GLY A 99 -15.37 -3.12 2.51
CA GLY A 99 -15.01 -2.34 3.69
C GLY A 99 -14.93 -3.17 4.96
N ARG A 100 -15.79 -4.18 5.18
CA ARG A 100 -15.64 -5.03 6.38
C ARG A 100 -14.39 -5.89 6.32
N GLY A 101 -14.09 -6.44 5.15
CA GLY A 101 -12.83 -7.17 4.89
C GLY A 101 -11.64 -6.23 5.04
N PHE A 102 -11.67 -5.07 4.41
CA PHE A 102 -10.61 -4.04 4.44
C PHE A 102 -10.40 -3.45 5.85
N LEU A 103 -11.46 -3.19 6.61
CA LEU A 103 -11.38 -2.76 8.01
C LEU A 103 -10.80 -3.87 8.89
N SER A 104 -11.17 -5.14 8.64
CA SER A 104 -10.52 -6.28 9.30
C SER A 104 -9.03 -6.35 8.94
N TYR A 105 -8.67 -6.26 7.66
CA TYR A 105 -7.28 -6.24 7.21
C TYR A 105 -6.47 -5.06 7.77
N ILE A 106 -7.06 -3.87 7.88
CA ILE A 106 -6.42 -2.71 8.53
C ILE A 106 -6.21 -3.01 10.01
N LYS A 107 -7.22 -3.56 10.68
CA LYS A 107 -7.14 -3.90 12.10
C LYS A 107 -6.06 -4.96 12.35
N ASP A 108 -6.01 -5.99 11.51
CA ASP A 108 -5.01 -7.07 11.56
C ASP A 108 -3.61 -6.52 11.24
N SER A 109 -3.47 -5.65 10.23
CA SER A 109 -2.20 -4.99 9.88
C SER A 109 -1.69 -4.06 10.98
N TYR A 110 -2.58 -3.38 11.70
CA TYR A 110 -2.22 -2.53 12.84
C TYR A 110 -1.75 -3.34 14.05
N VAL A 111 -2.37 -4.49 14.29
CA VAL A 111 -1.94 -5.45 15.32
C VAL A 111 -0.56 -6.03 14.98
N GLU A 112 -0.31 -6.36 13.72
CA GLU A 112 1.00 -6.81 13.22
C GLU A 112 2.06 -5.71 13.30
N PHE A 113 1.70 -4.47 12.93
CA PHE A 113 2.60 -3.31 12.99
C PHE A 113 3.03 -3.00 14.42
N LYS A 114 2.16 -3.23 15.42
CA LYS A 114 2.54 -3.16 16.84
C LYS A 114 3.55 -4.24 17.27
N LYS A 115 3.63 -5.37 16.54
CA LYS A 115 4.66 -6.39 16.78
C LYS A 115 6.01 -6.00 16.19
N VAL A 116 6.04 -5.05 15.25
CA VAL A 116 7.29 -4.42 14.83
C VAL A 116 7.75 -3.55 15.98
N VAL A 117 8.63 -4.12 16.81
CA VAL A 117 9.32 -3.40 17.88
C VAL A 117 10.14 -2.30 17.22
N TRP A 118 9.53 -1.13 17.08
CA TRP A 118 10.22 0.03 16.59
C TRP A 118 11.35 0.32 17.57
N PRO A 119 12.59 0.46 17.05
CA PRO A 119 13.74 0.77 17.88
C PRO A 119 13.43 2.00 18.74
N THR A 120 13.98 2.00 19.95
CA THR A 120 13.75 3.05 20.94
C THR A 120 13.90 4.43 20.30
N ARG A 121 13.07 5.40 20.73
CA ARG A 121 13.08 6.76 20.17
C ARG A 121 14.48 7.38 20.23
N ALA A 122 15.25 7.06 21.28
CA ALA A 122 16.62 7.55 21.44
C ALA A 122 17.57 7.03 20.34
N GLU A 123 17.47 5.76 19.96
CA GLU A 123 18.31 5.21 18.88
C GLU A 123 17.92 5.76 17.51
N SER A 124 16.62 5.90 17.25
CA SER A 124 16.11 6.49 16.00
C SER A 124 16.57 7.94 15.85
N THR A 125 16.48 8.76 16.91
CA THR A 125 16.92 10.16 16.88
C THR A 125 18.43 10.30 16.65
N LYS A 126 19.25 9.44 17.26
CA LYS A 126 20.70 9.43 17.04
C LYS A 126 21.06 9.17 15.57
N ILE A 127 20.35 8.25 14.92
CA ILE A 127 20.57 7.94 13.51
C ILE A 127 20.13 9.10 12.61
N THR A 128 18.98 9.73 12.88
CA THR A 128 18.53 10.92 12.15
C THR A 128 19.52 12.09 12.27
N ILE A 129 20.03 12.36 13.47
CA ILE A 129 21.03 13.41 13.70
C ILE A 129 22.29 13.13 12.87
N ARG A 130 22.74 11.87 12.79
CA ARG A 130 23.88 11.48 11.95
C ARG A 130 23.64 11.80 10.48
N VAL A 131 22.44 11.55 9.96
CA VAL A 131 22.08 11.87 8.56
C VAL A 131 22.03 13.39 8.35
N ILE A 132 21.53 14.17 9.30
CA ILE A 132 21.53 15.63 9.22
C ILE A 132 22.95 16.17 9.12
N ILE A 133 23.86 15.70 9.97
CA ILE A 133 25.28 16.10 9.93
C ILE A 133 25.90 15.76 8.57
N PHE A 134 25.63 14.56 8.06
CA PHE A 134 26.10 14.14 6.74
C PHE A 134 25.56 15.03 5.61
N ALA A 135 24.26 15.37 5.64
CA ALA A 135 23.63 16.25 4.66
C ALA A 135 24.20 17.68 4.70
N LEU A 136 24.52 18.20 5.89
CA LEU A 136 25.15 19.52 6.05
C LEU A 136 26.55 19.55 5.43
N ILE A 137 27.35 18.51 5.64
CA ILE A 137 28.69 18.40 5.02
C ILE A 137 28.57 18.36 3.50
N LEU A 138 27.64 17.56 2.97
CA LEU A 138 27.39 17.48 1.52
C LEU A 138 26.93 18.84 0.97
N SER A 139 26.01 19.52 1.65
CA SER A 139 25.53 20.85 1.25
C SER A 139 26.67 21.89 1.26
N ALA A 140 27.51 21.88 2.28
CA ALA A 140 28.67 22.77 2.35
C ALA A 140 29.69 22.48 1.24
N PHE A 141 29.91 21.20 0.91
CA PHE A 141 30.79 20.80 -0.18
C PHE A 141 30.27 21.30 -1.53
N ILE A 142 28.99 21.04 -1.85
CA ILE A 142 28.37 21.50 -3.10
C ILE A 142 28.43 23.04 -3.19
N TYR A 143 28.02 23.75 -2.14
CA TYR A 143 28.10 25.21 -2.10
C TYR A 143 29.52 25.74 -2.38
N THR A 144 30.54 25.10 -1.82
CA THR A 144 31.93 25.49 -2.01
C THR A 144 32.36 25.32 -3.47
N VAL A 145 32.03 24.17 -4.07
CA VAL A 145 32.37 23.87 -5.46
C VAL A 145 31.65 24.82 -6.42
N ASP A 146 30.35 25.05 -6.21
CA ASP A 146 29.55 25.97 -7.03
C ASP A 146 30.07 27.41 -6.96
N SER A 147 30.45 27.85 -5.76
CA SER A 147 31.06 29.18 -5.55
C SER A 147 32.43 29.28 -6.22
N LEU A 148 33.27 28.25 -6.12
CA LEU A 148 34.58 28.20 -6.75
C LEU A 148 34.47 28.24 -8.28
N ILE A 149 33.54 27.48 -8.86
CA ILE A 149 33.26 27.50 -10.30
C ILE A 149 32.87 28.91 -10.74
N THR A 150 32.00 29.59 -9.99
CA THR A 150 31.57 30.95 -10.30
C THR A 150 32.75 31.93 -10.28
N ILE A 151 33.63 31.83 -9.29
CA ILE A 151 34.82 32.68 -9.17
C ILE A 151 35.78 32.44 -10.34
N VAL A 152 36.07 31.18 -10.67
CA VAL A 152 36.96 30.81 -11.78
C VAL A 152 36.39 31.29 -13.11
N PHE A 153 35.10 31.06 -13.35
CA PHE A 153 34.43 31.49 -14.57
C PHE A 153 34.48 33.00 -14.75
N ASN A 154 34.19 33.75 -13.68
CA ASN A 154 34.27 35.21 -13.69
C ASN A 154 35.70 35.71 -13.90
N ALA A 155 36.68 35.09 -13.23
CA ALA A 155 38.09 35.45 -13.36
C ALA A 155 38.64 35.17 -14.76
N VAL A 156 38.16 34.14 -15.45
CA VAL A 156 38.58 33.81 -16.82
C VAL A 156 37.89 34.69 -17.86
N LEU A 157 36.58 34.95 -17.74
CA LEU A 157 35.83 35.72 -18.74
C LEU A 157 35.96 37.24 -18.61
N LEU A 158 36.10 37.81 -17.40
CA LEU A 158 36.25 39.26 -17.23
C LEU A 158 37.71 39.74 -17.32
N ARG A 159 38.68 38.83 -17.17
CA ARG A 159 40.11 39.17 -17.23
C ARG A 159 40.74 38.78 -18.58
N GLY A 160 40.02 38.06 -19.43
CA GLY A 160 40.37 37.75 -20.82
C GLY A 160 39.74 38.74 -21.80
#